data_AF-A0A9N9ETV5-F1
#
_entry.id   AF-A0A9N9ETV5-F1
#
_cell.length_a   1.000
_cell.length_b   1.000
_cell.length_c   1.000
_cell.angle_alpha   90.00
_cell.angle_beta   90.00
_cell.angle_gamma   90.00
#
_symmetry.space_group_name_H-M   'P 1'
#
loop_
_entity.id
_entity.type
_entity.pdbx_description
1 polymer ?
#
loop_
_entity_poly.entity_id
_entity_poly.type
_entity_poly.pdbx_seq_one_letter_code
_entity_poly.pdbx_strand_id
1 'polypeptide(L)'
;VNDIGMMCPIRVGMKTQVEINKKKFIIRVLEGNKNDINQSGYTYQCDSDFSEIKDNPTNAITSLYRKIFKIQTKISGSMVMGFDKESIFSELLHDIEFYPYSISLADKLSIMIFSLGASKKEG
;
A
#
# COMPACT_ATOMS: atom_id res chain seq x y z
N VAL A 1 23.99 7.80 -8.11
CA VAL A 1 23.96 6.37 -7.70
C VAL A 1 22.90 5.69 -8.55
N ASN A 2 22.99 4.39 -8.80
CA ASN A 2 21.89 3.68 -9.47
C ASN A 2 21.02 3.07 -8.38
N ASP A 3 19.74 3.42 -8.34
CA ASP A 3 18.81 3.00 -7.30
C ASP A 3 17.63 2.24 -7.90
N ILE A 4 17.15 1.23 -7.18
CA ILE A 4 15.98 0.43 -7.56
C ILE A 4 14.79 0.89 -6.70
N GLY A 5 13.80 1.50 -7.36
CA GLY A 5 12.53 1.87 -6.74
C GLY A 5 11.52 0.75 -6.89
N MET A 6 11.18 0.08 -5.78
CA MET A 6 10.32 -1.09 -5.78
C MET A 6 8.86 -0.74 -5.49
N MET A 7 7.92 -1.26 -6.28
CA MET A 7 6.49 -1.04 -6.03
C MET A 7 5.92 -2.20 -5.20
N CYS A 8 5.40 -1.88 -4.01
CA CYS A 8 4.78 -2.87 -3.13
C CYS A 8 3.43 -3.33 -3.73
N PRO A 9 3.24 -4.64 -3.95
CA PRO A 9 1.94 -5.14 -4.40
C PRO A 9 0.91 -5.00 -3.28
N ILE A 10 -0.30 -4.58 -3.64
CA ILE A 10 -1.44 -4.47 -2.73
C ILE A 10 -2.35 -5.66 -2.97
N ARG A 11 -2.54 -6.50 -1.94
CA ARG A 11 -3.39 -7.69 -2.01
C ARG A 11 -4.75 -7.43 -1.38
N VAL A 12 -5.82 -7.74 -2.10
CA VAL A 12 -7.17 -7.76 -1.52
C VAL A 12 -7.20 -8.76 -0.35
N GLY A 13 -7.85 -8.38 0.75
CA GLY A 13 -7.91 -9.18 1.98
C GLY A 13 -6.73 -8.97 2.93
N MET A 14 -5.67 -8.27 2.50
CA MET A 14 -4.54 -7.90 3.36
C MET A 14 -5.01 -7.11 4.59
N LYS A 15 -4.39 -7.41 5.74
CA LYS A 15 -4.57 -6.68 6.98
C LYS A 15 -3.22 -6.45 7.65
N THR A 16 -2.97 -5.23 8.07
CA THR A 16 -1.82 -4.90 8.90
C THR A 16 -2.26 -4.10 10.12
N GLN A 17 -1.47 -4.16 11.18
CA GLN A 17 -1.72 -3.46 12.42
C GLN A 17 -0.57 -2.51 12.71
N VAL A 18 -0.91 -1.28 13.09
CA VAL A 18 0.04 -0.29 13.60
C VAL A 18 -0.45 0.25 14.94
N GLU A 19 0.47 0.68 15.78
CA GLU A 19 0.13 1.46 16.97
C GLU A 19 0.43 2.94 16.71
N ILE A 20 -0.57 3.80 16.86
CA ILE A 20 -0.43 5.26 16.75
C ILE A 20 -1.09 5.86 17.99
N ASN A 21 -0.39 6.74 18.69
CA ASN A 21 -0.88 7.37 19.91
C ASN A 21 -1.42 6.35 20.94
N LYS A 22 -0.70 5.24 21.14
CA LYS A 22 -1.06 4.16 22.07
C LYS A 22 -2.39 3.46 21.74
N LYS A 23 -2.90 3.61 20.51
CA LYS A 23 -4.08 2.92 20.00
C LYS A 23 -3.70 2.04 18.80
N LYS A 24 -4.29 0.86 18.73
CA LYS A 24 -4.09 -0.09 17.63
C LYS A 24 -5.04 0.24 16.50
N PHE A 25 -4.47 0.51 15.34
CA PHE A 25 -5.19 0.70 14.09
C PHE A 25 -4.95 -0.52 13.21
N ILE A 26 -6.03 -1.08 12.66
CA ILE A 26 -5.97 -2.21 11.75
C ILE A 26 -6.48 -1.73 10.39
N ILE A 27 -5.64 -1.83 9.35
CA ILE A 27 -6.09 -1.63 7.96
C ILE A 27 -6.71 -2.91 7.43
N ARG A 28 -7.69 -2.76 6.55
CA ARG A 28 -8.18 -3.83 5.68
C ARG A 28 -8.21 -3.32 4.25
N VAL A 29 -7.57 -4.07 3.36
CA VAL A 29 -7.66 -3.87 1.91
C VAL A 29 -8.84 -4.68 1.39
N LEU A 30 -9.73 -4.02 0.69
CA LEU A 30 -10.98 -4.56 0.16
C LEU A 30 -10.95 -4.54 -1.37
N GLU A 31 -11.75 -5.40 -1.98
CA GLU A 31 -12.03 -5.34 -3.41
C GLU A 31 -12.96 -4.17 -3.70
N GLY A 32 -12.58 -3.33 -4.66
CA GLY A 32 -13.36 -2.18 -5.05
C GLY A 32 -13.40 -1.04 -4.02
N ASN A 33 -13.70 0.15 -4.51
CA ASN A 33 -14.07 1.29 -3.69
C ASN A 33 -15.25 2.03 -4.34
N LYS A 34 -15.74 3.08 -3.68
CA LYS A 34 -16.91 3.85 -4.17
C LYS A 34 -16.66 4.54 -5.52
N ASN A 35 -15.40 4.79 -5.88
CA ASN A 35 -15.02 5.49 -7.10
C ASN A 35 -14.75 4.52 -8.26
N ASP A 36 -14.17 3.34 -7.98
CA ASP A 36 -13.85 2.32 -8.98
C ASP A 36 -13.86 0.92 -8.35
N ILE A 37 -14.61 -0.01 -8.95
CA ILE A 37 -14.70 -1.40 -8.51
C ILE A 37 -13.41 -2.19 -8.78
N ASN A 38 -12.60 -1.77 -9.74
CA ASN A 38 -11.34 -2.43 -10.11
C ASN A 38 -10.16 -1.97 -9.26
N GLN A 39 -10.34 -0.92 -8.44
CA GLN A 39 -9.33 -0.41 -7.54
C GLN A 39 -9.64 -0.80 -6.10
N SER A 40 -8.61 -1.18 -5.35
CA SER A 40 -8.80 -1.57 -3.95
C SER A 40 -9.44 -0.45 -3.12
N GLY A 41 -10.28 -0.87 -2.18
CA GLY A 41 -10.80 -0.02 -1.12
C GLY A 41 -10.03 -0.19 0.17
N TYR A 42 -10.00 0.86 0.98
CA TYR A 42 -9.27 0.87 2.24
C TYR A 42 -10.21 1.29 3.36
N THR A 43 -10.26 0.48 4.41
CA THR A 43 -10.91 0.85 5.67
C THR A 43 -9.96 0.62 6.83
N TYR A 44 -10.09 1.45 7.86
CA TYR A 44 -9.38 1.30 9.11
C TYR A 44 -10.35 1.03 10.25
N GLN A 45 -9.87 0.24 11.20
CA GLN A 45 -10.54 -0.02 12.46
C GLN A 45 -9.63 0.40 13.62
N CYS A 46 -10.20 1.04 14.63
CA CYS A 46 -9.56 1.27 15.92
C CYS A 46 -10.62 1.05 17.01
N ASP A 47 -10.40 0.07 17.88
CA ASP A 47 -11.40 -0.38 18.85
C ASP A 47 -12.75 -0.70 18.14
N SER A 48 -13.82 0.01 18.50
CA SER A 48 -15.14 -0.09 17.88
C SER A 48 -15.39 0.91 16.74
N ASP A 49 -14.46 1.83 16.49
CA ASP A 49 -14.59 2.83 15.44
C ASP A 49 -14.02 2.34 14.10
N PHE A 50 -14.74 2.68 13.02
CA PHE A 50 -14.34 2.38 11.65
C PHE A 50 -14.30 3.65 10.79
N SER A 51 -13.39 3.67 9.83
CA SER A 51 -13.47 4.60 8.70
C SER A 51 -14.49 4.10 7.68
N GLU A 52 -15.06 5.02 6.90
CA GLU A 52 -15.63 4.64 5.61
C GLU A 52 -14.58 3.99 4.72
N ILE A 53 -15.04 3.22 3.74
CA ILE A 53 -14.19 2.74 2.64
C ILE A 53 -13.77 3.95 1.81
N LYS A 54 -12.45 4.15 1.68
CA LYS A 54 -11.85 5.17 0.80
C LYS A 54 -11.04 4.50 -0.31
N ASP A 55 -10.76 5.26 -1.36
CA ASP A 55 -9.95 4.89 -2.52
C ASP A 55 -8.43 4.94 -2.25
N ASN A 56 -8.02 5.56 -1.14
CA ASN A 56 -6.63 5.57 -0.72
C ASN A 56 -6.46 5.40 0.79
N PRO A 57 -5.37 4.74 1.22
CA PRO A 57 -5.15 4.38 2.61
C PRO A 57 -4.93 5.62 3.49
N THR A 58 -4.25 6.66 2.98
CA THR A 58 -3.99 7.92 3.69
C THR A 58 -5.29 8.61 4.13
N ASN A 59 -6.27 8.71 3.23
CA ASN A 59 -7.57 9.31 3.54
C ASN A 59 -8.36 8.46 4.52
N ALA A 60 -8.31 7.13 4.39
CA ALA A 60 -8.99 6.23 5.31
C ALA A 60 -8.46 6.39 6.75
N ILE A 61 -7.14 6.26 6.98
CA ILE A 61 -6.56 6.41 8.32
C ILE A 61 -6.72 7.83 8.86
N THR A 62 -6.47 8.84 8.02
CA THR A 62 -6.58 10.25 8.44
C THR A 62 -8.01 10.56 8.87
N SER A 63 -9.03 10.08 8.15
CA SER A 63 -10.43 10.31 8.51
C SER A 63 -10.78 9.69 9.88
N LEU A 64 -10.35 8.45 10.13
CA LEU A 64 -10.60 7.77 11.39
C LEU A 64 -9.84 8.42 12.55
N TYR A 65 -8.57 8.73 12.33
CA TYR A 65 -7.71 9.35 13.33
C TYR A 65 -8.28 10.72 13.77
N ARG A 66 -8.70 11.55 12.81
CA ARG A 66 -9.38 12.84 13.08
C ARG A 66 -10.69 12.63 13.84
N LYS A 67 -11.47 11.60 13.50
CA LYS A 67 -12.72 11.25 14.18
C LYS A 67 -12.48 10.92 15.66
N ILE A 68 -11.44 10.15 15.97
CA ILE A 68 -11.12 9.67 17.32
C ILE A 68 -10.47 10.77 18.17
N PHE A 69 -9.42 11.41 17.65
CA PHE A 69 -8.59 12.34 18.43
C PHE A 69 -8.99 13.80 18.30
N LYS A 70 -9.92 14.15 17.39
CA LYS A 70 -10.41 15.52 17.17
C LYS A 70 -9.32 16.55 16.84
N ILE A 71 -8.23 16.10 16.21
CA ILE A 71 -7.12 16.95 15.72
C ILE A 71 -6.96 16.79 14.21
N GLN A 72 -6.43 17.80 13.52
CA GLN A 72 -6.35 17.83 12.06
C GLN A 72 -5.13 17.11 11.45
N THR A 73 -4.44 16.28 12.22
CA THR A 73 -3.26 15.52 11.75
C THR A 73 -3.58 14.70 10.50
N LYS A 74 -2.64 14.67 9.55
CA LYS A 74 -2.65 13.79 8.38
C LYS A 74 -1.66 12.66 8.62
N ILE A 75 -2.10 11.43 8.40
CA ILE A 75 -1.29 10.23 8.65
C ILE A 75 -0.96 9.57 7.30
N SER A 76 0.30 9.20 7.10
CA SER A 76 0.74 8.53 5.87
C SER A 76 0.21 7.11 5.78
N GLY A 77 -0.57 6.81 4.73
CA GLY A 77 -1.13 5.47 4.53
C GLY A 77 -0.07 4.41 4.25
N SER A 78 1.00 4.72 3.51
CA SER A 78 2.07 3.76 3.19
C SER A 78 2.84 3.31 4.42
N MET A 79 3.17 4.26 5.31
CA MET A 79 3.82 3.97 6.59
C MET A 79 2.94 3.09 7.47
N VAL A 80 1.64 3.36 7.50
CA VAL A 80 0.70 2.58 8.30
C VAL A 80 0.47 1.18 7.73
N MET A 81 0.51 1.03 6.40
CA MET A 81 0.51 -0.28 5.75
C MET A 81 1.78 -1.09 6.04
N GLY A 82 2.84 -0.44 6.53
CA GLY A 82 4.09 -1.10 6.93
C GLY A 82 4.99 -1.42 5.74
N PHE A 83 4.90 -0.65 4.65
CA PHE A 83 5.76 -0.80 3.47
C PHE A 83 7.23 -0.44 3.75
N ASP A 84 7.50 0.21 4.88
CA ASP A 84 8.84 0.45 5.42
C ASP A 84 9.40 -0.75 6.20
N LYS A 85 8.60 -1.80 6.44
CA LYS A 85 9.02 -3.00 7.18
C LYS A 85 9.34 -4.14 6.22
N GLU A 86 10.59 -4.56 6.20
CA GLU A 86 11.07 -5.66 5.35
C GLU A 86 10.27 -6.95 5.56
N SER A 87 9.81 -7.25 6.77
CA SER A 87 9.03 -8.47 7.04
C SER A 87 7.65 -8.44 6.37
N ILE A 88 6.97 -7.30 6.39
CA ILE A 88 5.68 -7.12 5.71
C ILE A 88 5.90 -7.14 4.20
N PHE A 89 6.95 -6.45 3.74
CA PHE A 89 7.30 -6.42 2.33
C PHE A 89 7.60 -7.83 1.79
N SER A 90 8.38 -8.62 2.51
CA SER A 90 8.73 -10.00 2.14
C SER A 90 7.48 -10.90 2.06
N GLU A 91 6.56 -10.76 3.01
CA GLU A 91 5.29 -11.52 3.00
C GLU A 91 4.42 -11.15 1.79
N LEU A 92 4.38 -9.86 1.41
CA LEU A 92 3.61 -9.42 0.24
C LEU A 92 4.16 -10.00 -1.06
N LEU A 93 5.49 -10.12 -1.16
CA LEU A 93 6.18 -10.72 -2.30
C LEU A 93 6.19 -12.25 -2.30
N HIS A 94 5.81 -12.91 -1.21
CA HIS A 94 5.72 -14.36 -1.18
C HIS A 94 4.77 -14.84 -2.29
N ASP A 95 5.22 -15.81 -3.10
CA ASP A 95 4.45 -16.35 -4.22
C ASP A 95 4.12 -15.32 -5.33
N ILE A 96 4.98 -14.31 -5.51
CA ILE A 96 4.94 -13.39 -6.66
C ILE A 96 6.16 -13.64 -7.54
N GLU A 97 5.93 -14.16 -8.74
CA GLU A 97 7.00 -14.41 -9.72
C GLU A 97 7.65 -13.11 -10.24
N PHE A 98 6.84 -12.06 -10.41
CA PHE A 98 7.30 -10.75 -10.87
C PHE A 98 6.48 -9.62 -10.22
N TYR A 99 7.18 -8.56 -9.80
CA TYR A 99 6.56 -7.32 -9.34
C TYR A 99 7.20 -6.12 -10.07
N PRO A 100 6.45 -5.05 -10.35
CA PRO A 100 6.99 -3.86 -11.00
C PRO A 100 8.10 -3.18 -10.18
N TYR A 101 9.15 -2.73 -10.87
CA TYR A 101 10.23 -1.95 -10.27
C TYR A 101 10.75 -0.89 -11.25
N SER A 102 11.39 0.14 -10.71
CA SER A 102 12.00 1.22 -11.46
C SER A 102 13.51 1.22 -11.25
N ILE A 103 14.27 1.48 -12.31
CA ILE A 103 15.74 1.65 -12.24
C ILE A 103 16.04 3.12 -12.51
N SER A 104 16.69 3.79 -11.55
CA SER A 104 17.26 5.13 -11.75
C SER A 104 18.69 5.02 -12.25
N LEU A 105 19.00 5.67 -13.38
CA LEU A 105 20.33 5.77 -13.96
C LEU A 105 20.90 7.16 -13.72
N ALA A 106 21.75 7.27 -12.69
CA ALA A 106 22.42 8.50 -12.28
C ALA A 106 21.48 9.73 -12.21
N ASP A 107 20.25 9.52 -11.76
CA ASP A 107 19.19 10.53 -11.59
C ASP A 107 18.78 11.29 -12.88
N LYS A 108 19.24 10.82 -14.05
CA LYS A 108 18.96 11.43 -15.36
C LYS A 108 17.87 10.69 -16.13
N LEU A 109 17.74 9.38 -15.90
CA LEU A 109 16.79 8.52 -16.59
C LEU A 109 16.19 7.52 -15.60
N SER A 110 14.87 7.40 -15.61
CA SER A 110 14.13 6.38 -14.86
C SER A 110 13.45 5.43 -15.82
N ILE A 111 13.72 4.12 -15.67
CA ILE A 111 13.15 3.06 -16.49
C ILE A 111 12.22 2.24 -15.60
N MET A 112 10.92 2.19 -15.93
CA MET A 112 9.94 1.36 -15.23
C MET A 112 9.73 0.04 -15.98
N ILE A 113 9.87 -1.07 -15.27
CA ILE A 113 9.62 -2.42 -15.78
C ILE A 113 8.36 -2.92 -15.10
N PHE A 114 7.28 -3.08 -15.86
CA PHE A 114 5.95 -3.42 -15.34
C PHE A 114 5.45 -4.80 -15.75
N SER A 115 6.11 -5.46 -16.72
CA SER A 115 5.78 -6.82 -17.14
C SER A 115 6.99 -7.49 -17.80
N LEU A 116 6.99 -8.81 -17.81
CA LEU A 116 7.90 -9.65 -18.58
C LEU A 116 7.11 -10.39 -19.65
N GLY A 117 7.69 -10.54 -20.84
CA GLY A 117 7.10 -11.29 -21.94
C GLY A 117 8.13 -12.19 -22.59
N ALA A 118 7.70 -13.36 -23.07
CA ALA A 118 8.54 -14.24 -23.86
C ALA A 118 8.57 -13.79 -25.33
N SER A 119 9.77 -13.76 -25.91
CA SER A 119 9.91 -13.56 -27.36
C SER A 119 9.49 -14.83 -28.09
N LYS A 120 8.77 -14.68 -29.20
CA LYS A 120 8.32 -15.81 -30.06
C LYS A 120 9.39 -16.33 -31.03
N LYS A 121 10.64 -15.84 -30.95
CA LYS A 121 11.71 -16.39 -31.78
C LYS A 121 12.16 -17.72 -31.20
N GLU A 122 11.72 -18.81 -31.83
CA GLU A 122 12.40 -20.10 -31.74
C GLU A 122 13.85 -19.89 -32.25
N GLY A 123 14.81 -20.37 -31.47
CA GLY A 123 16.23 -20.38 -31.84
C GLY A 123 16.56 -21.53 -32.78
#